data_AF-A0A433SMQ7-F1
#
_entry.id   AF-A0A433SMQ7-F1
#
_cell.length_a   1.000
_cell.length_b   1.000
_cell.length_c   1.000
_cell.angle_alpha   90.00
_cell.angle_beta   90.00
_cell.angle_gamma   90.00
#
_symmetry.space_group_name_H-M   'P 1'
#
loop_
_entity.id
_entity.type
_entity.pdbx_description
1 polymer ?
#
loop_
_entity_poly.entity_id
_entity_poly.type
_entity_poly.pdbx_seq_one_letter_code
_entity_poly.pdbx_strand_id
1 'polypeptide(L)'
;MALQAKHELQLDAVQEQGFVAFLKSLPEKPGSTLRVFDRTDYYTVHGEDAVFVAKEVFKTTGVIKYIGGSKKIESVVLSHMNFEAFARELLLVRQYRVEVYANKGSAKSNDWSISFK
;
A
#
# COMPACT_ATOMS: atom_id res chain seq x y z
N MET A 1 16.69 3.93 -18.88
CA MET A 1 16.37 3.23 -17.63
C MET A 1 16.32 4.28 -16.52
N ALA A 2 15.17 4.94 -16.32
CA ALA A 2 15.08 6.06 -15.38
C ALA A 2 15.08 5.52 -13.94
N LEU A 3 16.04 5.97 -13.12
CA LEU A 3 16.06 5.72 -11.69
C LEU A 3 14.76 6.30 -11.09
N GLN A 4 13.86 5.44 -10.62
CA GLN A 4 12.76 5.89 -9.77
C GLN A 4 13.36 6.46 -8.49
N ALA A 5 13.00 7.71 -8.18
CA ALA A 5 13.31 8.34 -6.91
C ALA A 5 12.88 7.40 -5.78
N LYS A 6 13.84 6.99 -4.95
CA LYS A 6 13.60 6.29 -3.69
C LYS A 6 12.73 7.21 -2.83
N HIS A 7 11.42 7.05 -2.88
CA HIS A 7 10.58 7.51 -1.79
C HIS A 7 10.93 6.61 -0.60
N GLU A 8 11.77 7.13 0.30
CA GLU A 8 11.98 6.53 1.60
C GLU A 8 10.68 6.69 2.38
N LEU A 9 10.17 5.57 2.90
CA LEU A 9 9.08 5.59 3.87
C LEU A 9 9.67 6.19 5.15
N GLN A 10 9.81 7.51 5.22
CA GLN A 10 10.18 8.23 6.43
C GLN A 10 8.89 8.44 7.24
N LEU A 11 8.40 7.36 7.84
CA LEU A 11 7.34 7.44 8.84
C LEU A 11 8.00 7.59 10.21
N ASP A 12 7.55 8.55 11.02
CA ASP A 12 7.95 8.63 12.42
C ASP A 12 7.54 7.32 13.13
N ALA A 13 8.38 6.79 14.02
CA ALA A 13 8.17 5.47 14.64
C ALA A 13 6.79 5.32 15.33
N VAL A 14 6.25 6.41 15.86
CA VAL A 14 4.90 6.46 16.46
C VAL A 14 3.79 6.28 15.41
N GLN A 15 3.96 6.90 14.24
CA GLN A 15 3.01 6.77 13.14
C GLN A 15 3.04 5.38 12.53
N GLU A 16 4.24 4.82 12.38
CA GLU A 16 4.41 3.44 11.90
C GLU A 16 3.70 2.45 12.84
N GLN A 17 3.87 2.58 14.15
CA GLN A 17 3.19 1.72 15.12
C GLN A 17 1.66 1.85 15.06
N GLY A 18 1.14 3.07 14.99
CA GLY A 18 -0.31 3.32 14.86
C GLY A 18 -0.88 2.75 13.56
N PHE A 19 -0.16 2.92 12.45
CA PHE A 19 -0.53 2.34 11.16
C PHE A 19 -0.54 0.81 11.19
N VAL A 20 0.48 0.20 11.78
CA VAL A 20 0.56 -1.26 11.93
C VAL A 20 -0.56 -1.80 12.80
N ALA A 21 -0.97 -1.07 13.84
CA ALA A 21 -2.13 -1.43 14.65
C ALA A 21 -3.43 -1.38 13.84
N PHE A 22 -3.63 -0.32 13.05
CA PHE A 22 -4.78 -0.18 12.14
C PHE A 22 -4.83 -1.31 11.10
N LEU A 23 -3.69 -1.58 10.44
CA LEU A 23 -3.59 -2.62 9.40
C LEU A 23 -3.99 -3.99 9.95
N LYS A 24 -3.66 -4.27 11.21
CA LYS A 24 -4.03 -5.52 11.91
C LYS A 24 -5.48 -5.55 12.39
N SER A 25 -6.12 -4.39 12.59
CA SER A 25 -7.53 -4.33 12.99
C SER A 25 -8.48 -4.40 11.80
N LEU A 26 -7.97 -4.31 10.56
CA LEU A 26 -8.79 -4.48 9.38
C LEU A 26 -9.37 -5.89 9.29
N PRO A 27 -10.62 -6.03 8.81
CA PRO A 27 -11.23 -7.34 8.62
C PRO A 27 -10.48 -8.13 7.55
N GLU A 28 -10.63 -9.46 7.60
CA GLU A 28 -10.18 -10.32 6.52
C GLU A 28 -10.85 -9.90 5.20
N LYS A 29 -10.11 -10.02 4.10
CA LYS A 29 -10.59 -9.69 2.76
C LYS A 29 -10.43 -10.88 1.83
N PRO A 30 -11.27 -11.01 0.79
CA PRO A 30 -11.04 -11.96 -0.27
C PRO A 30 -9.69 -11.73 -0.95
N GLY A 31 -9.02 -12.79 -1.41
CA GLY A 31 -7.77 -12.70 -2.18
C GLY A 31 -7.90 -11.93 -3.51
N SER A 32 -9.13 -11.72 -3.99
CA SER A 32 -9.45 -10.88 -5.16
C SER A 32 -9.70 -9.40 -4.82
N THR A 33 -9.36 -8.95 -3.61
CA THR A 33 -9.46 -7.55 -3.18
C THR A 33 -8.08 -7.01 -2.85
N LEU A 34 -7.64 -5.94 -3.52
CA LEU A 34 -6.39 -5.24 -3.22
C LEU A 34 -6.67 -4.05 -2.28
N ARG A 35 -5.95 -3.96 -1.16
CA ARG A 35 -5.99 -2.76 -0.30
C ARG A 35 -4.81 -1.84 -0.57
N VAL A 36 -5.11 -0.60 -0.88
CA VAL A 36 -4.13 0.44 -1.18
C VAL A 36 -4.32 1.61 -0.24
N PHE A 37 -3.24 2.20 0.23
CA PHE A 37 -3.24 3.29 1.19
C PHE A 37 -2.68 4.54 0.53
N ASP A 38 -3.48 5.59 0.47
CA ASP A 38 -3.11 6.88 -0.08
C ASP A 38 -2.28 7.68 0.94
N ARG A 39 -1.04 8.00 0.58
CA ARG A 39 -0.09 8.82 1.36
C ARG A 39 0.04 10.23 0.77
N THR A 40 -0.95 10.67 0.00
CA THR A 40 -0.99 11.94 -0.75
C THR A 40 -0.05 11.94 -1.96
N ASP A 41 1.25 11.81 -1.74
CA ASP A 41 2.27 11.90 -2.80
C ASP A 41 2.52 10.56 -3.52
N TYR A 42 2.15 9.47 -2.87
CA TYR A 42 2.33 8.10 -3.34
C TYR A 42 1.31 7.17 -2.68
N TYR A 43 1.24 5.95 -3.17
CA TYR A 43 0.43 4.90 -2.56
C TYR A 43 1.33 3.87 -1.88
N THR A 44 0.80 3.24 -0.83
CA THR A 44 1.45 2.10 -0.18
C THR A 44 0.54 0.89 -0.15
N VAL A 45 1.16 -0.28 -0.26
CA VAL A 45 0.50 -1.58 -0.20
C VAL A 45 1.26 -2.45 0.77
N HIS A 46 0.55 -3.27 1.56
CA HIS A 46 1.13 -3.97 2.71
C HIS A 46 0.77 -5.46 2.76
N GLY A 47 1.64 -6.28 3.37
CA GLY A 47 1.45 -7.72 3.56
C GLY A 47 1.42 -8.50 2.25
N GLU A 48 0.49 -9.43 2.13
CA GLU A 48 0.33 -10.27 0.92
C GLU A 48 0.11 -9.45 -0.35
N ASP A 49 -0.64 -8.34 -0.23
CA ASP A 49 -0.87 -7.43 -1.35
C ASP A 49 0.43 -6.77 -1.80
N ALA A 50 1.35 -6.49 -0.88
CA ALA A 50 2.66 -5.92 -1.22
C ALA A 50 3.50 -6.92 -2.03
N VAL A 51 3.49 -8.19 -1.64
CA VAL A 51 4.19 -9.26 -2.35
C VAL A 51 3.59 -9.46 -3.74
N PHE A 52 2.27 -9.42 -3.85
CA PHE A 52 1.54 -9.51 -5.11
C PHE A 52 1.92 -8.34 -6.04
N VAL A 53 1.80 -7.10 -5.56
CA VAL A 53 2.17 -5.89 -6.30
C VAL A 53 3.63 -5.90 -6.73
N ALA A 54 4.56 -6.33 -5.87
CA ALA A 54 5.98 -6.41 -6.21
C ALA A 54 6.23 -7.31 -7.42
N LYS A 55 5.56 -8.48 -7.45
CA LYS A 55 5.67 -9.44 -8.56
C LYS A 55 4.95 -8.97 -9.83
N GLU A 56 3.79 -8.36 -9.69
CA GLU A 56 2.97 -7.97 -10.84
C GLU A 56 3.43 -6.67 -11.49
N VAL A 57 3.74 -5.64 -10.69
CA VAL A 57 4.09 -4.30 -11.20
C VAL A 57 5.59 -4.20 -11.46
N PHE A 58 6.41 -4.59 -10.50
CA PHE A 58 7.87 -4.37 -10.55
C PHE A 58 8.65 -5.58 -11.05
N LYS A 59 7.98 -6.74 -11.21
CA LYS A 59 8.59 -8.01 -11.62
C LYS A 59 9.76 -8.45 -10.73
N THR A 60 9.80 -7.97 -9.48
CA THR A 60 10.85 -8.28 -8.51
C THR A 60 10.35 -8.08 -7.09
N THR A 61 10.83 -8.92 -6.16
CA THR A 61 10.59 -8.75 -4.72
C THR A 61 11.56 -7.76 -4.07
N GLY A 62 12.58 -7.28 -4.80
CA GLY A 62 13.60 -6.36 -4.27
C GLY A 62 13.08 -4.97 -3.91
N VAL A 63 11.88 -4.61 -4.33
CA VAL A 63 11.22 -3.33 -3.98
C VAL A 63 10.48 -3.40 -2.63
N ILE A 64 10.36 -4.59 -2.05
CA ILE A 64 9.67 -4.79 -0.78
C ILE A 64 10.53 -4.23 0.35
N LYS A 65 9.95 -3.31 1.11
CA LYS A 65 10.46 -2.80 2.38
C LYS A 65 9.70 -3.46 3.53
N TYR A 66 10.21 -3.32 4.75
CA TYR A 66 9.56 -3.87 5.95
C TYR A 66 9.28 -2.76 6.96
N ILE A 67 8.07 -2.76 7.51
CA ILE A 67 7.62 -1.86 8.59
C ILE A 67 7.20 -2.69 9.82
N GLY A 68 7.07 -2.06 11.00
CA GLY A 68 6.51 -2.70 12.20
C GLY A 68 7.54 -3.30 13.16
N GLY A 69 8.80 -2.85 13.07
CA GLY A 69 9.89 -3.25 13.98
C GLY A 69 10.04 -4.77 14.09
N SER A 70 9.68 -5.30 15.26
CA SER A 70 9.79 -6.74 15.60
C SER A 70 8.89 -7.63 14.74
N LYS A 71 7.73 -7.14 14.31
CA LYS A 71 6.81 -7.85 13.41
C LYS A 71 6.88 -7.18 12.05
N LYS A 72 7.85 -7.63 11.24
CA LYS A 72 8.08 -7.13 9.88
C LYS A 72 6.86 -7.37 9.01
N ILE A 73 6.33 -6.30 8.42
CA ILE A 73 5.23 -6.32 7.45
C ILE A 73 5.80 -5.82 6.12
N GLU A 74 5.64 -6.63 5.07
CA GLU A 74 5.99 -6.28 3.70
C GLU A 74 5.27 -5.01 3.28
N SER A 75 5.99 -4.09 2.66
CA SER A 75 5.46 -2.80 2.22
C SER A 75 6.07 -2.43 0.88
N VAL A 76 5.22 -2.03 -0.07
CA VAL A 76 5.64 -1.54 -1.38
C VAL A 76 5.09 -0.14 -1.58
N VAL A 77 5.95 0.73 -2.12
CA VAL A 77 5.58 2.09 -2.54
C VAL A 77 5.23 2.06 -4.03
N LEU A 78 4.08 2.63 -4.37
CA LEU A 78 3.60 2.81 -5.72
C LEU A 78 3.53 4.30 -6.04
N SER A 79 4.06 4.70 -7.19
CA SER A 79 3.77 6.01 -7.76
C SER A 79 2.31 6.07 -8.23
N HIS A 80 1.77 7.28 -8.36
CA HIS A 80 0.44 7.50 -8.96
C HIS A 80 0.29 6.81 -10.31
N MET A 81 1.29 6.93 -11.19
CA MET A 81 1.30 6.25 -12.49
C MET A 81 1.23 4.72 -12.39
N ASN A 82 2.04 4.12 -11.50
CA ASN A 82 2.06 2.67 -11.34
C ASN A 82 0.74 2.16 -10.73
N PHE A 83 0.19 2.90 -9.77
CA PHE A 83 -1.11 2.58 -9.19
C PHE A 83 -2.24 2.66 -10.22
N GLU A 84 -2.32 3.73 -11.01
CA GLU A 84 -3.39 3.89 -12.00
C GLU A 84 -3.35 2.79 -13.07
N ALA A 85 -2.16 2.49 -13.60
CA ALA A 85 -1.97 1.42 -14.58
C ALA A 85 -2.38 0.06 -14.00
N PHE A 86 -1.96 -0.23 -12.75
CA PHE A 86 -2.26 -1.49 -12.11
C PHE A 86 -3.73 -1.63 -11.71
N ALA A 87 -4.34 -0.58 -11.17
CA ALA A 87 -5.75 -0.56 -10.83
C ALA A 87 -6.63 -0.81 -12.07
N ARG A 88 -6.28 -0.22 -13.22
CA ARG A 88 -6.95 -0.46 -14.50
C ARG A 88 -6.90 -1.94 -14.90
N GLU A 89 -5.74 -2.59 -14.79
CA GLU A 89 -5.60 -4.02 -15.09
C GLU A 89 -6.44 -4.87 -14.13
N LEU A 90 -6.38 -4.58 -12.83
CA LEU A 90 -7.14 -5.31 -11.82
C LEU A 90 -8.64 -5.24 -12.04
N LEU A 91 -9.16 -4.05 -12.32
CA LEU A 91 -10.59 -3.82 -12.50
C LEU A 91 -11.10 -4.37 -13.83
N LEU A 92 -10.36 -4.16 -14.93
CA LEU A 92 -10.85 -4.47 -16.28
C LEU A 92 -10.52 -5.90 -16.74
N VAL A 93 -9.40 -6.47 -16.28
CA VAL A 93 -8.92 -7.77 -16.75
C VAL A 93 -9.14 -8.84 -15.70
N ARG A 94 -8.66 -8.61 -14.48
CA ARG A 94 -8.72 -9.62 -13.41
C ARG A 94 -10.06 -9.67 -12.69
N GLN A 95 -10.92 -8.66 -12.90
CA GLN A 95 -12.18 -8.48 -12.18
C GLN A 95 -11.99 -8.47 -10.65
N TYR A 96 -10.88 -7.89 -10.20
CA TYR A 96 -10.57 -7.70 -8.79
C TYR A 96 -11.28 -6.45 -8.26
N ARG A 97 -11.37 -6.34 -6.94
CA ARG A 97 -11.81 -5.12 -6.25
C ARG A 97 -10.59 -4.38 -5.72
N VAL A 98 -10.65 -3.05 -5.70
CA VAL A 98 -9.59 -2.21 -5.15
C VAL A 98 -10.21 -1.33 -4.06
N GLU A 99 -9.75 -1.49 -2.82
CA GLU A 99 -10.12 -0.62 -1.69
C GLU A 99 -9.02 0.40 -1.48
N VAL A 100 -9.31 1.69 -1.69
CA VAL A 100 -8.36 2.77 -1.44
C VAL A 100 -8.67 3.41 -0.09
N TYR A 101 -7.75 3.29 0.86
CA TYR A 101 -7.82 3.91 2.18
C TYR A 101 -7.11 5.26 2.14
N ALA A 102 -7.82 6.33 2.45
CA ALA A 102 -7.25 7.66 2.62
C ALA A 102 -7.27 8.05 4.10
N ASN A 103 -6.26 8.81 4.50
CA ASN A 103 -6.19 9.37 5.84
C ASN A 103 -7.04 10.64 5.92
N LYS A 104 -8.05 10.66 6.79
CA LYS A 104 -8.99 11.77 6.95
C LYS A 104 -8.46 12.92 7.82
N GLY A 105 -7.40 12.70 8.58
CA GLY A 105 -6.78 13.74 9.40
C GLY A 105 -5.55 14.36 8.74
N SER A 106 -4.70 15.01 9.55
CA SER A 106 -3.40 15.49 9.05
C SER A 106 -2.52 14.32 8.63
N ALA A 107 -1.49 14.57 7.82
CA ALA A 107 -0.50 13.58 7.38
C ALA A 107 0.12 12.75 8.54
N LYS A 108 -0.01 13.25 9.78
CA LYS A 108 0.51 12.61 11.01
C LYS A 108 -0.51 11.78 11.79
N SER A 109 -1.79 11.85 11.45
CA SER A 109 -2.85 11.07 12.10
C SER A 109 -2.94 9.66 11.51
N ASN A 110 -3.65 8.74 12.16
CA ASN A 110 -3.89 7.38 11.65
C ASN A 110 -5.39 7.10 11.50
N ASP A 111 -6.13 8.08 10.97
CA ASP A 111 -7.58 7.97 10.73
C ASP A 111 -7.83 7.50 9.29
N TRP A 112 -7.63 6.22 9.07
CA TRP A 112 -7.74 5.60 7.75
C TRP A 112 -9.18 5.19 7.46
N SER A 113 -9.70 5.64 6.33
CA SER A 113 -11.05 5.27 5.89
C SER A 113 -11.10 5.02 4.39
N ILE A 114 -12.04 4.18 3.97
CA ILE A 114 -12.22 3.84 2.55
C ILE A 114 -12.70 5.09 1.81
N SER A 115 -11.89 5.55 0.85
CA SER A 115 -12.19 6.67 -0.04
C SER A 115 -12.88 6.19 -1.32
N PHE A 116 -12.48 5.02 -1.84
CA PHE A 116 -13.06 4.42 -3.05
C PHE A 116 -13.25 2.91 -2.86
N LYS A 117 -14.38 2.38 -3.32
CA LYS A 117 -14.76 0.95 -3.29
C LYS A 117 -15.50 0.54 -4.55
#